data_AF-A0A352KZK3-F1
#
_entry.id   AF-A0A352KZK3-F1
#
_cell.length_a   1.000
_cell.length_b   1.000
_cell.length_c   1.000
_cell.angle_alpha   90.00
_cell.angle_beta   90.00
_cell.angle_gamma   90.00
#
_symmetry.space_group_name_H-M   'P 1'
#
loop_
_entity.id
_entity.type
_entity.pdbx_description
1 polymer ?
#
loop_
_entity_poly.entity_id
_entity_poly.type
_entity_poly.pdbx_seq_one_letter_code
_entity_poly.pdbx_strand_id
1 'polypeptide(L)'
;MHILPTLTLTLLLAATMPASAPAQQNSTWWRTLPDGRRLFTECPLDTTRPRILVIYATPNGNSIEQTLGSRPENKAAWRFDIQHVAAQVRRARQLRADVSIALSVIEAPERSWPACLSKLPDAPATTMRLVQYLRAQTEADEVILCGHSGGG
;
A
#
# COMPACT_ATOMS: atom_id res chain seq x y z
N MET A 1 32.85 15.15 -64.19
CA MET A 1 32.83 14.48 -62.86
C MET A 1 31.92 15.30 -61.95
N HIS A 2 30.67 14.86 -61.78
CA HIS A 2 29.68 15.52 -60.92
C HIS A 2 29.64 14.83 -59.57
N ILE A 3 29.69 15.60 -58.49
CA ILE A 3 29.60 15.15 -57.11
C ILE A 3 28.22 15.60 -56.61
N LEU A 4 27.31 14.67 -56.29
CA LEU A 4 26.10 14.97 -55.53
C LEU A 4 26.40 14.76 -54.03
N PRO A 5 25.93 15.63 -53.12
CA PRO A 5 25.90 15.32 -51.70
C PRO A 5 24.59 14.63 -51.32
N THR A 6 24.69 13.48 -50.67
CA THR A 6 23.59 12.78 -49.99
C THR A 6 23.14 13.58 -48.75
N LEU A 7 21.89 14.05 -48.77
CA LEU A 7 21.20 14.59 -47.59
C LEU A 7 20.64 13.44 -46.76
N THR A 8 21.21 13.22 -45.57
CA THR A 8 20.68 12.27 -44.59
C THR A 8 19.57 12.96 -43.79
N LEU A 9 18.32 12.54 -44.00
CA LEU A 9 17.16 13.02 -43.24
C LEU A 9 17.08 12.25 -41.92
N THR A 10 17.54 12.84 -40.82
CA THR A 10 17.40 12.27 -39.48
C THR A 10 16.02 12.59 -38.92
N LEU A 11 15.13 11.60 -38.90
CA LEU A 11 13.80 11.70 -38.30
C LEU A 11 13.92 11.62 -36.76
N LEU A 12 13.82 12.75 -36.05
CA LEU A 12 13.69 12.76 -34.59
C LEU A 12 12.28 12.32 -34.22
N LEU A 13 12.12 11.06 -33.80
CA LEU A 13 10.89 10.57 -33.18
C LEU A 13 10.87 11.05 -31.72
N ALA A 14 10.37 12.27 -31.49
CA ALA A 14 10.10 12.74 -30.13
C ALA A 14 8.88 11.98 -29.58
N ALA A 15 9.14 10.88 -28.87
CA ALA A 15 8.12 10.24 -28.06
C ALA A 15 7.69 11.24 -26.98
N THR A 16 6.48 11.79 -27.11
CA THR A 16 5.84 12.54 -26.03
C THR A 16 5.58 11.57 -24.88
N MET A 17 6.53 11.49 -23.94
CA MET A 17 6.30 10.87 -22.64
C MET A 17 5.09 11.59 -22.02
N PRO A 18 4.03 10.87 -21.61
CA PRO A 18 2.94 11.52 -20.89
C PRO A 18 3.54 12.18 -19.65
N ALA A 19 3.24 13.47 -19.47
CA ALA A 19 3.65 14.20 -18.27
C ALA A 19 3.24 13.37 -17.06
N SER A 20 4.22 12.93 -16.26
CA SER A 20 3.96 12.25 -15.00
C SER A 20 3.09 13.18 -14.16
N ALA A 21 1.90 12.74 -13.78
CA ALA A 21 1.10 13.46 -12.79
C ALA A 21 2.00 13.82 -11.60
N PRO A 22 1.89 15.03 -11.04
CA PRO A 22 2.73 15.43 -9.92
C PRO A 22 2.65 14.34 -8.84
N ALA A 23 3.80 13.93 -8.31
CA ALA A 23 3.87 12.87 -7.33
C ALA A 23 2.95 13.24 -6.15
N GLN A 24 1.92 12.42 -5.92
CA GLN A 24 1.03 12.58 -4.77
C GLN A 24 1.88 12.57 -3.50
N GLN A 25 1.85 13.66 -2.74
CA GLN A 25 2.53 13.71 -1.45
C GLN A 25 1.73 12.89 -0.45
N ASN A 26 2.45 12.03 0.27
CA ASN A 26 1.90 11.13 1.27
C ASN A 26 2.64 11.32 2.59
N SER A 27 1.89 11.32 3.70
CA SER A 27 2.45 11.01 5.01
C SER A 27 2.63 9.50 5.13
N THR A 28 3.81 9.06 5.55
CA THR A 28 4.11 7.65 5.77
C THR A 28 4.69 7.46 7.16
N TRP A 29 4.17 6.50 7.92
CA TRP A 29 4.67 6.23 9.26
C TRP A 29 4.55 4.76 9.64
N TRP A 30 5.40 4.37 10.60
CA TRP A 30 5.45 3.04 11.18
C TRP A 30 5.22 3.12 12.67
N ARG A 31 4.62 2.07 13.25
CA ARG A 31 4.47 1.95 14.70
C ARG A 31 4.47 0.48 15.12
N THR A 32 5.07 0.18 16.26
CA THR A 32 4.88 -1.10 16.95
C THR A 32 4.06 -0.83 18.20
N LEU A 33 2.95 -1.54 18.35
CA LEU A 33 2.08 -1.44 19.52
C LEU A 33 2.68 -2.22 20.70
N PRO A 34 2.30 -1.92 21.96
CA PRO A 34 2.82 -2.62 23.14
C PRO A 34 2.58 -4.14 23.12
N ASP A 35 1.56 -4.61 22.41
CA ASP A 35 1.26 -6.04 22.24
C ASP A 35 2.00 -6.69 21.06
N GLY A 36 2.94 -5.98 20.44
CA GLY A 36 3.80 -6.49 19.38
C GLY A 36 3.24 -6.36 17.96
N ARG A 37 1.99 -5.92 17.79
CA ARG A 37 1.44 -5.65 16.44
C ARG A 37 2.22 -4.53 15.78
N ARG A 38 2.61 -4.73 14.52
CA ARG A 38 3.27 -3.69 13.71
C ARG A 38 2.24 -3.04 12.80
N LEU A 39 2.40 -1.75 12.58
CA LEU A 39 1.57 -0.91 11.74
C LEU A 39 2.46 -0.18 10.75
N PHE A 40 2.01 -0.15 9.50
CA PHE A 40 2.49 0.75 8.47
C PHE A 40 1.29 1.50 7.93
N THR A 41 1.40 2.82 7.79
CA THR A 41 0.35 3.62 7.19
C THR A 41 0.93 4.59 6.18
N GLU A 42 0.30 4.65 5.01
CA GLU A 42 0.52 5.64 3.97
C GLU A 42 -0.78 6.38 3.71
N CYS A 43 -0.79 7.68 4.00
CA CYS A 43 -1.96 8.55 3.89
C CYS A 43 -1.65 9.71 2.93
N PRO A 44 -2.38 9.88 1.83
CA PRO A 44 -2.25 11.06 0.99
C PRO A 44 -2.49 12.34 1.81
N LEU A 45 -1.65 13.35 1.60
CA LEU A 45 -1.78 14.65 2.29
C LEU A 45 -2.98 15.48 1.79
N ASP A 46 -3.57 15.08 0.67
CA ASP A 46 -4.77 15.73 0.16
C ASP A 46 -5.97 15.49 1.08
N THR A 47 -6.49 16.59 1.61
CA THR A 47 -7.65 16.68 2.50
C THR A 47 -8.90 17.26 1.81
N THR A 48 -8.82 17.59 0.51
CA THR A 48 -9.93 18.22 -0.22
C THR A 48 -11.00 17.24 -0.68
N ARG A 49 -10.64 15.94 -0.72
CA ARG A 49 -11.52 14.85 -1.14
C ARG A 49 -11.91 13.98 0.07
N PRO A 50 -13.11 13.37 0.06
CA PRO A 50 -13.48 12.37 1.05
C PRO A 50 -12.42 11.27 1.13
N ARG A 51 -12.11 10.82 2.34
CA ARG A 51 -11.02 9.89 2.59
C ARG A 51 -11.54 8.51 2.98
N ILE A 52 -11.04 7.52 2.25
CA ILE A 52 -11.24 6.10 2.55
C ILE A 52 -9.95 5.56 3.16
N LEU A 53 -10.05 4.93 4.32
CA LEU A 53 -8.97 4.15 4.90
C LEU A 53 -9.16 2.67 4.55
N VAL A 54 -8.22 2.10 3.81
CA VAL A 54 -8.11 0.65 3.63
C VAL A 54 -7.18 0.10 4.71
N ILE A 55 -7.69 -0.78 5.56
CA ILE A 55 -6.91 -1.52 6.55
C ILE A 55 -6.70 -2.94 6.03
N TYR A 56 -5.44 -3.35 5.85
CA TYR A 56 -5.07 -4.67 5.37
C TYR A 56 -4.35 -5.47 6.45
N ALA A 57 -4.96 -6.55 6.93
CA ALA A 57 -4.31 -7.50 7.83
C ALA A 57 -3.40 -8.44 7.03
N THR A 58 -2.13 -8.56 7.42
CA THR A 58 -1.18 -9.42 6.70
C THR A 58 -1.61 -10.89 6.75
N PRO A 59 -1.35 -11.69 5.70
CA PRO A 59 -1.56 -13.13 5.77
C PRO A 59 -0.65 -13.78 6.82
N ASN A 60 -1.07 -14.92 7.37
CA ASN A 60 -0.21 -15.67 8.29
C ASN A 60 1.14 -16.02 7.66
N GLY A 61 2.21 -15.85 8.42
CA GLY A 61 3.59 -16.07 7.98
C GLY A 61 4.19 -14.94 7.14
N ASN A 62 3.44 -13.87 6.84
CA ASN A 62 3.94 -12.72 6.07
C ASN A 62 4.13 -11.48 6.95
N SER A 63 5.22 -10.75 6.68
CA SER A 63 5.45 -9.42 7.26
C SER A 63 4.72 -8.32 6.48
N ILE A 64 4.70 -7.11 7.04
CA ILE A 64 4.22 -5.92 6.32
C ILE A 64 4.98 -5.73 5.01
N GLU A 65 6.31 -5.81 5.04
CA GLU A 65 7.16 -5.59 3.87
C GLU A 65 6.87 -6.59 2.75
N GLN A 66 6.67 -7.86 3.11
CA GLN A 66 6.27 -8.91 2.16
C GLN A 66 4.87 -8.64 1.58
N THR A 67 3.96 -8.14 2.41
CA THR A 67 2.56 -7.87 2.02
C THR A 67 2.43 -6.64 1.13
N LEU A 68 3.20 -5.58 1.42
CA LEU A 68 3.26 -4.38 0.57
C LEU A 68 3.72 -4.72 -0.85
N GLY A 69 4.63 -5.68 -0.96
CA GLY A 69 5.23 -6.11 -2.22
C GLY A 69 6.40 -5.22 -2.60
N SER A 70 7.55 -5.84 -2.70
CA SER A 70 8.79 -5.26 -3.21
C SER A 70 9.40 -6.24 -4.19
N ARG A 71 10.29 -5.77 -5.08
CA ARG A 71 11.04 -6.69 -5.93
C ARG A 71 11.86 -7.63 -5.03
N PRO A 72 11.69 -8.95 -5.10
CA PRO A 72 12.41 -9.87 -4.24
C PRO A 72 13.91 -9.83 -4.57
N GLU A 73 14.76 -9.79 -3.54
CA GLU A 73 16.23 -9.81 -3.69
C GLU A 73 16.71 -11.12 -4.34
N ASN A 74 15.99 -12.22 -4.09
CA ASN A 74 16.22 -13.51 -4.74
C ASN A 74 14.90 -14.27 -4.95
N LYS A 75 14.89 -15.25 -5.86
CA LYS A 75 13.69 -16.04 -6.20
C LYS A 75 13.10 -16.82 -5.00
N ALA A 76 13.88 -17.07 -3.95
CA ALA A 76 13.40 -17.75 -2.74
C ALA A 76 12.60 -16.82 -1.81
N ALA A 77 12.65 -15.50 -2.02
CA ALA A 77 11.84 -14.51 -1.32
C ALA A 77 10.43 -14.37 -1.93
N TRP A 78 9.83 -15.49 -2.35
CA TRP A 78 8.53 -15.56 -3.05
C TRP A 78 7.37 -14.90 -2.29
N ARG A 79 7.48 -14.76 -0.96
CA ARG A 79 6.47 -14.07 -0.14
C ARG A 79 6.24 -12.62 -0.53
N PHE A 80 7.24 -11.96 -1.11
CA PHE A 80 7.10 -10.59 -1.65
C PHE A 80 6.31 -10.54 -2.97
N ASP A 81 6.12 -11.69 -3.63
CA ASP A 81 5.49 -11.76 -4.95
C ASP A 81 4.00 -12.21 -4.89
N ILE A 82 3.41 -12.27 -3.70
CA ILE A 82 2.05 -12.78 -3.54
C ILE A 82 1.03 -11.64 -3.52
N GLN A 83 1.18 -10.70 -2.59
CA GLN A 83 0.09 -9.77 -2.24
C GLN A 83 0.19 -8.45 -3.01
N HIS A 84 1.36 -7.80 -3.05
CA HIS A 84 1.56 -6.52 -3.76
C HIS A 84 0.52 -5.44 -3.41
N VAL A 85 0.10 -5.35 -2.14
CA VAL A 85 -0.99 -4.46 -1.71
C VAL A 85 -0.70 -2.99 -2.05
N ALA A 86 0.57 -2.56 -1.98
CA ALA A 86 0.94 -1.20 -2.38
C ALA A 86 0.65 -0.95 -3.88
N ALA A 87 0.93 -1.93 -4.75
CA ALA A 87 0.61 -1.82 -6.17
C ALA A 87 -0.90 -1.78 -6.43
N GLN A 88 -1.67 -2.62 -5.72
CA GLN A 88 -3.12 -2.63 -5.81
C GLN A 88 -3.73 -1.29 -5.40
N VAL A 89 -3.30 -0.71 -4.27
CA VAL A 89 -3.80 0.59 -3.80
C VAL A 89 -3.39 1.73 -4.74
N ARG A 90 -2.16 1.72 -5.29
CA ARG A 90 -1.78 2.69 -6.33
C ARG A 90 -2.72 2.61 -7.52
N ARG A 91 -3.08 1.41 -7.96
CA ARG A 91 -4.04 1.23 -9.07
C ARG A 91 -5.44 1.71 -8.67
N ALA A 92 -5.89 1.42 -7.46
CA ALA A 92 -7.18 1.92 -6.95
C ALA A 92 -7.25 3.45 -6.94
N ARG A 93 -6.20 4.13 -6.48
CA ARG A 93 -6.11 5.61 -6.50
C ARG A 93 -6.18 6.20 -7.90
N GLN A 94 -5.64 5.51 -8.91
CA GLN A 94 -5.78 5.94 -10.31
C GLN A 94 -7.20 5.78 -10.83
N LEU A 95 -7.91 4.74 -10.39
CA LEU A 95 -9.29 4.45 -10.84
C LEU A 95 -10.33 5.28 -10.09
N ARG A 96 -10.02 5.74 -8.88
CA ARG A 96 -10.90 6.48 -7.98
C ARG A 96 -10.29 7.82 -7.59
N ALA A 97 -10.15 8.71 -8.58
CA ALA A 97 -9.60 10.05 -8.39
C ALA A 97 -10.56 10.97 -7.60
N ASP A 98 -11.81 10.58 -7.41
CA ASP A 98 -12.83 11.28 -6.63
C ASP A 98 -12.61 11.20 -5.11
N VAL A 99 -11.80 10.23 -4.65
CA VAL A 99 -11.53 10.00 -3.22
C VAL A 99 -10.03 9.95 -2.91
N SER A 100 -9.69 10.27 -1.66
CA SER A 100 -8.35 10.13 -1.10
C SER A 100 -8.23 8.76 -0.42
N ILE A 101 -7.40 7.85 -0.93
CA ILE A 101 -7.29 6.48 -0.38
C ILE A 101 -6.03 6.36 0.49
N ALA A 102 -6.21 6.23 1.80
CA ALA A 102 -5.17 5.87 2.75
C ALA A 102 -5.07 4.33 2.86
N LEU A 103 -3.85 3.83 3.08
CA LEU A 103 -3.59 2.41 3.32
C LEU A 103 -2.93 2.25 4.69
N SER A 104 -3.47 1.37 5.52
CA SER A 104 -2.77 0.83 6.70
C SER A 104 -2.60 -0.67 6.56
N VAL A 105 -1.38 -1.18 6.74
CA VAL A 105 -1.08 -2.61 6.78
C VAL A 105 -0.69 -3.00 8.20
N ILE A 106 -1.31 -4.06 8.71
CA ILE A 106 -1.14 -4.51 10.10
C ILE A 106 -0.56 -5.92 10.10
N GLU A 107 0.54 -6.12 10.81
CA GLU A 107 1.15 -7.43 11.02
C GLU A 107 0.92 -7.91 12.47
N ALA A 108 0.42 -9.13 12.61
CA ALA A 108 0.27 -9.79 13.89
C ALA A 108 1.64 -10.18 14.49
N PRO A 109 1.80 -10.17 15.84
CA PRO A 109 2.94 -10.78 16.50
C PRO A 109 3.11 -12.22 16.05
N GLU A 110 4.36 -12.66 15.90
CA GLU A 110 4.70 -14.01 15.40
C GLU A 110 4.07 -14.34 14.03
N ARG A 111 3.51 -13.35 13.32
CA ARG A 111 2.82 -13.47 12.02
C ARG A 111 1.67 -14.48 12.05
N SER A 112 0.94 -14.56 13.15
CA SER A 112 -0.23 -15.44 13.29
C SER A 112 -1.39 -14.70 13.96
N TRP A 113 -2.40 -14.35 13.17
CA TRP A 113 -3.60 -13.71 13.68
C TRP A 113 -4.41 -14.60 14.64
N PRO A 114 -4.65 -15.90 14.35
CA PRO A 114 -5.33 -16.77 15.30
C PRO A 114 -4.59 -16.85 16.65
N ALA A 115 -3.26 -16.99 16.63
CA ALA A 115 -2.47 -17.04 17.87
C ALA A 115 -2.40 -15.68 18.59
N CYS A 116 -2.43 -14.57 17.85
CA CYS A 116 -2.50 -13.23 18.43
C CYS A 116 -3.85 -13.00 19.11
N LEU A 117 -4.96 -13.28 18.41
CA LEU A 117 -6.30 -12.99 18.90
C LEU A 117 -6.70 -13.94 20.05
N SER A 118 -6.23 -15.19 20.04
CA SER A 118 -6.50 -16.13 21.14
C SER A 118 -5.88 -15.71 22.47
N LYS A 119 -4.85 -14.87 22.44
CA LYS A 119 -4.19 -14.31 23.65
C LYS A 119 -4.92 -13.08 24.19
N LEU A 120 -5.90 -12.54 23.47
CA LEU A 120 -6.64 -11.32 23.85
C LEU A 120 -8.00 -11.71 24.48
N PRO A 121 -8.22 -11.42 25.78
CA PRO A 121 -9.49 -11.74 26.46
C PRO A 121 -10.72 -11.10 25.80
N ASP A 122 -10.53 -9.94 25.15
CA ASP A 122 -11.56 -9.22 24.40
C ASP A 122 -11.00 -8.81 23.03
N ALA A 123 -10.74 -9.83 22.20
CA ALA A 123 -10.22 -9.66 20.85
C ALA A 123 -11.12 -8.76 19.96
N PRO A 124 -12.47 -8.88 19.96
CA PRO A 124 -13.32 -8.01 19.16
C PRO A 124 -13.22 -6.54 19.55
N ALA A 125 -13.32 -6.18 20.84
CA ALA A 125 -13.24 -4.77 21.24
C ALA A 125 -11.83 -4.21 21.01
N THR A 126 -10.79 -5.03 21.22
CA THR A 126 -9.40 -4.63 20.97
C THR A 126 -9.16 -4.35 19.48
N THR A 127 -9.74 -5.17 18.61
CA THR A 127 -9.69 -4.96 17.15
C THR A 127 -10.44 -3.69 16.75
N MET A 128 -11.63 -3.47 17.31
CA MET A 128 -12.41 -2.25 17.04
C MET A 128 -11.68 -0.98 17.49
N ARG A 129 -11.03 -1.00 18.66
CA ARG A 129 -10.20 0.13 19.12
C ARG A 129 -9.05 0.43 18.16
N LEU A 130 -8.41 -0.60 17.59
CA LEU A 130 -7.35 -0.41 16.60
C LEU A 130 -7.89 0.21 15.30
N VAL A 131 -9.04 -0.25 14.82
CA VAL A 131 -9.72 0.32 13.66
C VAL A 131 -10.07 1.79 13.89
N GLN A 132 -10.65 2.12 15.03
CA GLN A 132 -11.00 3.50 15.41
C GLN A 132 -9.76 4.38 15.54
N TYR A 133 -8.70 3.86 16.15
CA TYR A 133 -7.42 4.55 16.26
C TYR A 133 -6.87 4.90 14.87
N LEU A 134 -6.79 3.93 13.96
CA LEU A 134 -6.28 4.17 12.60
C LEU A 134 -7.16 5.15 11.82
N ARG A 135 -8.49 4.99 11.90
CA ARG A 135 -9.45 5.93 11.29
C ARG A 135 -9.20 7.36 11.75
N ALA A 136 -9.00 7.57 13.05
CA ALA A 136 -8.74 8.88 13.62
C ALA A 136 -7.37 9.44 13.16
N GLN A 137 -6.32 8.60 13.13
CA GLN A 137 -4.99 9.03 12.64
C GLN A 137 -4.97 9.43 11.17
N THR A 138 -5.87 8.84 10.36
CA THR A 138 -5.99 9.18 8.95
C THR A 138 -7.14 10.13 8.67
N GLU A 139 -7.92 10.57 9.66
CA GLU A 139 -9.11 11.41 9.44
C GLU A 139 -10.05 10.84 8.36
N ALA A 140 -10.26 9.51 8.37
CA ALA A 140 -11.01 8.85 7.31
C ALA A 140 -12.52 8.90 7.54
N ASP A 141 -13.26 9.26 6.50
CA ASP A 141 -14.72 9.25 6.48
C ASP A 141 -15.25 7.82 6.53
N GLU A 142 -14.63 6.95 5.73
CA GLU A 142 -15.00 5.54 5.56
C GLU A 142 -13.80 4.62 5.84
N VAL A 143 -14.07 3.42 6.36
CA VAL A 143 -13.07 2.38 6.59
C VAL A 143 -13.46 1.09 5.88
N ILE A 144 -12.52 0.55 5.11
CA ILE A 144 -12.63 -0.77 4.47
C ILE A 144 -11.63 -1.71 5.15
N LEU A 145 -12.12 -2.85 5.60
CA LEU A 145 -11.29 -3.92 6.15
C LEU A 145 -10.99 -4.94 5.05
N CYS A 146 -9.72 -5.29 4.90
CA CYS A 146 -9.22 -6.28 3.96
C CYS A 146 -8.28 -7.26 4.66
N GLY A 147 -8.25 -8.49 4.16
CA GLY A 147 -7.38 -9.53 4.65
C GLY A 147 -7.35 -10.71 3.68
N HIS A 148 -6.34 -11.56 3.82
CA HIS A 148 -6.23 -12.80 3.06
C HIS A 148 -5.70 -13.92 3.96
N SER A 149 -6.21 -15.14 3.76
CA SER A 149 -5.88 -16.30 4.59
C SER A 149 -6.13 -15.98 6.07
N GLY A 150 -5.20 -16.28 6.98
CA GLY A 150 -5.38 -16.02 8.40
C GLY A 150 -5.57 -14.56 8.80
N GLY A 151 -5.31 -13.60 7.91
CA GLY A 151 -5.62 -12.18 8.15
C GLY A 151 -7.06 -11.77 7.82
N GLY A 152 -7.83 -12.60 7.10
CA GLY A 152 -9.25 -12.37 6.84
C GLY A 152 -10.12 -12.95 7.94
#